data_AF-A0A3M1DBZ1-F1
#
_entry.id   AF-A0A3M1DBZ1-F1
#
_cell.length_a   1.000
_cell.length_b   1.000
_cell.length_c   1.000
_cell.angle_alpha   90.00
_cell.angle_beta   90.00
_cell.angle_gamma   90.00
#
_symmetry.space_group_name_H-M   'P 1'
#
loop_
_entity.id
_entity.type
_entity.pdbx_description
1 polymer ?
#
loop_
_entity_poly.entity_id
_entity_poly.type
_entity_poly.pdbx_seq_one_letter_code
_entity_poly.pdbx_strand_id
1 'polypeptide(L)'
;MADAIAEQLPARMLNEFAYCPRLFYLEYVQQEWAHNVDTLEGRFVHRCVDKPQGDLPDASSPEDKIKEAKIQEDKILEDKIHARSVTLGSERLGAIARIDLIESDGGKLVPVDYKRGSPPDRDRVPEGAYEPDLVQLCLQGLLLRENGYDSDYGIIYFAETRTRVRIEFTEELIARTLRLLEEARRVAQSGQIPPPLVASPKCPRCSLVGICLPDETNLLRETESEAPVRRLVPARDDKLPVYVQGHGHQIGLNGEVLEIRTKGEVIATARLIEVSHLCLFGNVQLSAQALREIVARDAIIIHLSYGGWLVAVTTPPPSKNIELRRRQFQAASEDETCLHLARAFVAGKIRNSRTLLRRNARAPVEAALHRLAALRRRAETAGSLATLLGVEGTAAREYFANFSKMFRSDGETSAPAFDFESRNRRPPRDPINAL
;
A
#
# COMPACT_ATOMS: atom_id res chain seq x y z
N MET A 1 -7.53 -23.15 9.74
CA MET A 1 -6.55 -23.25 8.65
C MET A 1 -5.73 -21.98 8.66
N ALA A 2 -4.47 -22.06 9.11
CA ALA A 2 -3.52 -20.98 8.93
C ALA A 2 -3.33 -20.80 7.43
N ASP A 3 -3.67 -19.63 6.89
CA ASP A 3 -3.36 -19.31 5.51
C ASP A 3 -1.86 -19.51 5.31
N ALA A 4 -1.51 -20.26 4.27
CA ALA A 4 -0.17 -20.75 4.03
C ALA A 4 0.80 -19.59 3.90
N ILE A 5 1.48 -19.25 4.99
CA ILE A 5 2.78 -18.60 4.92
C ILE A 5 3.59 -19.48 3.99
N ALA A 6 4.07 -18.90 2.88
CA ALA A 6 4.81 -19.66 1.89
C ALA A 6 5.89 -20.46 2.61
N GLU A 7 5.98 -21.76 2.29
CA GLU A 7 6.94 -22.69 2.88
C GLU A 7 8.38 -22.18 2.75
N GLN A 8 8.60 -21.33 1.73
CA GLN A 8 9.84 -20.63 1.48
C GLN A 8 9.73 -19.11 1.69
N LEU A 9 10.63 -18.55 2.50
CA LEU A 9 10.78 -17.11 2.73
C LEU A 9 11.57 -16.46 1.59
N PRO A 10 11.05 -15.41 0.92
CA PRO A 10 11.81 -14.68 -0.08
C PRO A 10 13.02 -13.94 0.52
N ALA A 11 14.19 -13.98 -0.11
CA ALA A 11 15.40 -13.30 0.37
C ALA A 11 15.20 -11.77 0.53
N ARG A 12 14.39 -11.17 -0.36
CA ARG A 12 13.97 -9.77 -0.22
C ARG A 12 13.27 -9.52 1.12
N MET A 13 12.43 -10.43 1.59
CA MET A 13 11.72 -10.25 2.87
C MET A 13 12.67 -10.40 4.07
N LEU A 14 13.78 -11.13 3.92
CA LEU A 14 14.82 -11.17 4.95
C LEU A 14 15.54 -9.81 5.09
N ASN A 15 15.73 -9.08 3.98
CA ASN A 15 16.21 -7.69 4.01
C ASN A 15 15.26 -6.82 4.86
N GLU A 16 13.96 -6.87 4.56
CA GLU A 16 12.96 -6.08 5.29
C GLU A 16 12.91 -6.44 6.78
N PHE A 17 13.09 -7.73 7.12
CA PHE A 17 13.14 -8.19 8.51
C PHE A 17 14.36 -7.64 9.27
N ALA A 18 15.54 -7.71 8.65
CA ALA A 18 16.76 -7.13 9.19
C ALA A 18 16.67 -5.59 9.32
N TYR A 19 15.93 -4.94 8.42
CA TYR A 19 15.65 -3.51 8.52
C TYR A 19 14.77 -3.20 9.73
N CYS A 20 13.60 -3.87 9.81
CA CYS A 20 12.63 -3.74 10.88
C CYS A 20 11.67 -4.96 10.91
N PRO A 21 11.61 -5.74 12.01
CA PRO A 21 10.69 -6.88 12.11
C PRO A 21 9.22 -6.55 11.87
N ARG A 22 8.79 -5.33 12.26
CA ARG A 22 7.42 -4.87 12.03
C ARG A 22 7.16 -4.54 10.55
N LEU A 23 8.14 -3.98 9.83
CA LEU A 23 8.03 -3.74 8.39
C LEU A 23 7.84 -5.06 7.65
N PHE A 24 8.70 -6.05 7.95
CA PHE A 24 8.55 -7.41 7.44
C PHE A 24 7.17 -7.99 7.70
N TYR A 25 6.64 -7.86 8.93
CA TYR A 25 5.32 -8.40 9.25
C TYR A 25 4.21 -7.76 8.42
N LEU A 26 4.26 -6.43 8.27
CA LEU A 26 3.28 -5.69 7.46
C LEU A 26 3.33 -6.11 5.99
N GLU A 27 4.52 -6.19 5.39
CA GLU A 27 4.67 -6.54 3.97
C GLU A 27 4.43 -8.03 3.68
N TYR A 28 5.01 -8.91 4.49
CA TYR A 28 5.01 -10.35 4.22
C TYR A 28 3.75 -11.03 4.75
N VAL A 29 3.38 -10.78 6.01
CA VAL A 29 2.25 -11.47 6.67
C VAL A 29 0.94 -10.77 6.35
N GLN A 30 0.89 -9.45 6.53
CA GLN A 30 -0.33 -8.67 6.30
C GLN A 30 -0.51 -8.25 4.84
N GLN A 31 0.52 -8.42 3.99
CA GLN A 31 0.47 -8.11 2.56
C GLN A 31 0.10 -6.64 2.31
N GLU A 32 0.54 -5.75 3.20
CA GLU A 32 0.36 -4.31 3.09
C GLU A 32 1.52 -3.71 2.29
N TRP A 33 1.19 -2.85 1.33
CA TRP A 33 2.17 -2.20 0.48
C TRP A 33 1.85 -0.71 0.38
N ALA A 34 2.85 0.12 0.59
CA ALA A 34 2.81 1.54 0.28
C ALA A 34 4.09 1.92 -0.45
N HIS A 35 3.96 2.82 -1.40
CA HIS A 35 5.09 3.33 -2.15
C HIS A 35 5.55 4.65 -1.54
N ASN A 36 6.84 4.74 -1.21
CA ASN A 36 7.53 6.02 -1.04
C ASN A 36 8.36 6.35 -2.31
N VAL A 37 8.91 7.57 -2.37
CA VAL A 37 9.75 8.03 -3.48
C VAL A 37 10.87 7.02 -3.80
N ASP A 38 11.52 6.51 -2.76
CA ASP A 38 12.64 5.57 -2.89
C ASP A 38 12.24 4.22 -3.54
N THR A 39 11.08 3.67 -3.15
CA THR A 39 10.56 2.40 -3.70
C THR A 39 10.05 2.54 -5.14
N LEU A 40 9.46 3.68 -5.51
CA LEU A 40 9.02 3.94 -6.89
C LEU A 40 10.22 4.02 -7.83
N GLU A 41 11.26 4.74 -7.44
CA GLU A 41 12.47 4.90 -8.24
C GLU A 41 13.28 3.60 -8.34
N GLY A 42 13.32 2.78 -7.28
CA GLY A 42 13.91 1.44 -7.33
C GLY A 42 13.26 0.54 -8.39
N ARG A 43 11.92 0.60 -8.54
CA ARG A 43 11.19 -0.16 -9.57
C ARG A 43 11.61 0.22 -11.00
N PHE A 44 11.96 1.48 -11.24
CA PHE A 44 12.46 1.93 -12.55
C PHE A 44 13.85 1.35 -12.87
N VAL A 45 14.74 1.23 -11.86
CA VAL A 45 16.08 0.66 -12.06
C VAL A 45 16.02 -0.83 -12.38
N HIS A 46 15.20 -1.62 -11.67
CA HIS A 46 15.01 -3.05 -11.97
C HIS A 46 14.43 -3.28 -13.38
N ARG A 47 13.53 -2.42 -13.85
CA ARG A 47 12.94 -2.53 -15.20
C ARG A 47 13.98 -2.50 -16.32
N CYS A 48 15.12 -1.83 -16.12
CA CYS A 48 16.22 -1.81 -17.07
C CYS A 48 17.04 -3.11 -17.07
N VAL A 49 17.05 -3.84 -15.95
CA VAL A 49 17.77 -5.11 -15.76
C VAL A 49 16.94 -6.31 -16.25
N ASP A 50 15.61 -6.23 -16.20
CA ASP A 50 14.64 -7.28 -16.56
C ASP A 50 14.59 -7.71 -18.06
N LYS A 51 15.55 -7.32 -18.93
CA LYS A 51 15.57 -7.75 -20.34
C LYS A 51 16.23 -9.15 -20.48
N PRO A 52 15.50 -10.22 -20.87
CA PRO A 52 16.05 -11.58 -20.86
C PRO A 52 17.12 -11.82 -21.93
N GLN A 53 18.23 -12.48 -21.57
CA GLN A 53 19.27 -13.07 -22.46
C GLN A 53 20.04 -14.17 -21.69
N GLY A 54 20.14 -15.37 -22.28
CA GLY A 54 21.06 -16.46 -21.86
C GLY A 54 20.54 -17.43 -20.80
N ASP A 55 20.91 -18.71 -20.91
CA ASP A 55 20.64 -19.78 -19.94
C ASP A 55 21.81 -19.98 -18.97
N LEU A 56 21.54 -20.52 -17.77
CA LEU A 56 22.56 -20.91 -16.79
C LEU A 56 23.40 -22.09 -17.29
N PRO A 57 24.69 -22.17 -16.93
CA PRO A 57 25.49 -23.38 -17.16
C PRO A 57 24.98 -24.54 -16.29
N ASP A 58 24.97 -25.73 -16.89
CA ASP A 58 24.63 -26.98 -16.22
C ASP A 58 25.63 -27.28 -15.10
N ALA A 59 25.13 -27.67 -13.91
CA ALA A 59 25.96 -27.94 -12.73
C ALA A 59 26.82 -29.21 -12.86
N SER A 60 26.69 -29.95 -13.97
CA SER A 60 27.47 -31.15 -14.25
C SER A 60 28.53 -30.89 -15.33
N SER A 61 29.79 -31.00 -14.92
CA SER A 61 31.02 -31.10 -15.73
C SER A 61 31.66 -29.79 -16.21
N PRO A 62 32.71 -29.29 -15.52
CA PRO A 62 33.53 -28.16 -15.95
C PRO A 62 34.49 -28.46 -17.12
N GLU A 63 34.68 -29.73 -17.50
CA GLU A 63 35.86 -30.14 -18.29
C GLU A 63 35.62 -30.30 -19.81
N ASP A 64 34.37 -30.47 -20.28
CA ASP A 64 34.13 -30.83 -21.68
C ASP A 64 33.80 -29.68 -22.65
N LYS A 65 33.66 -28.43 -22.18
CA LYS A 65 33.30 -27.29 -23.06
C LYS A 65 34.46 -26.44 -23.56
N ILE A 66 35.71 -26.75 -23.17
CA ILE A 66 36.91 -26.03 -23.66
C ILE A 66 37.20 -26.33 -25.16
N LYS A 67 36.56 -27.35 -25.76
CA LYS A 67 36.82 -27.72 -27.17
C LYS A 67 35.93 -27.05 -28.23
N GLU A 68 34.76 -26.53 -27.88
CA GLU A 68 33.87 -25.88 -28.88
C GLU A 68 34.11 -24.37 -29.06
N ALA A 69 34.93 -23.75 -28.20
CA ALA A 69 35.28 -22.33 -28.29
C ALA A 69 36.41 -22.00 -29.29
N LYS A 70 36.91 -22.97 -30.07
CA LYS A 70 38.08 -22.78 -30.95
C LYS A 70 37.79 -22.33 -32.39
N ILE A 71 36.58 -21.90 -32.73
CA ILE A 71 36.31 -21.28 -34.04
C ILE A 71 35.47 -20.02 -33.87
N GLN A 72 36.07 -18.96 -33.34
CA GLN A 72 35.76 -17.60 -33.77
C GLN A 72 36.95 -16.72 -33.39
N GLU A 73 37.79 -16.43 -34.39
CA GLU A 73 38.93 -15.52 -34.24
C GLU A 73 38.47 -14.09 -33.90
N ASP A 74 39.29 -13.44 -33.07
CA ASP A 74 39.40 -12.01 -32.81
C ASP A 74 38.23 -11.28 -32.11
N LYS A 75 38.11 -11.52 -30.80
CA LYS A 75 37.95 -10.48 -29.77
C LYS A 75 38.23 -11.05 -28.38
N ILE A 76 39.39 -10.70 -27.82
CA ILE A 76 39.68 -10.89 -26.39
C ILE A 76 38.81 -9.89 -25.63
N LEU A 77 37.69 -10.36 -25.11
CA LEU A 77 36.87 -9.68 -24.11
C LEU A 77 36.64 -10.70 -23.01
N GLU A 78 37.18 -10.41 -21.82
CA GLU A 78 37.07 -11.19 -20.59
C GLU A 78 35.73 -11.95 -20.48
N ASP A 79 35.80 -13.28 -20.37
CA ASP A 79 34.67 -14.20 -20.27
C ASP A 79 33.81 -13.93 -19.02
N LYS A 80 32.96 -12.90 -19.05
CA LYS A 80 31.91 -12.67 -18.05
C LYS A 80 30.62 -13.25 -18.59
N ILE A 81 30.34 -14.51 -18.25
CA ILE A 81 29.03 -15.11 -18.50
C ILE A 81 28.03 -14.40 -17.59
N HIS A 82 27.04 -13.74 -18.21
CA HIS A 82 25.93 -13.08 -17.53
C HIS A 82 24.69 -13.99 -17.61
N ALA A 83 24.37 -14.72 -16.54
CA ALA A 83 23.07 -15.41 -16.45
C ALA A 83 22.04 -14.46 -15.83
N ARG A 84 20.87 -14.30 -16.47
CA ARG A 84 19.85 -13.31 -16.05
C ARG A 84 18.66 -13.95 -15.34
N SER A 85 18.24 -13.30 -14.24
CA SER A 85 17.04 -13.54 -13.43
C SER A 85 16.67 -15.00 -13.18
N VAL A 86 17.43 -15.65 -12.30
CA VAL A 86 17.18 -17.04 -11.89
C VAL A 86 16.38 -17.04 -10.60
N THR A 87 15.34 -17.87 -10.53
CA THR A 87 14.64 -18.13 -9.27
C THR A 87 15.15 -19.44 -8.69
N LEU A 88 15.81 -19.37 -7.53
CA LEU A 88 16.34 -20.52 -6.81
C LEU A 88 15.68 -20.64 -5.44
N GLY A 89 15.31 -21.86 -5.08
CA GLY A 89 14.76 -22.20 -3.77
C GLY A 89 15.59 -23.28 -3.08
N SER A 90 15.42 -23.41 -1.78
CA SER A 90 15.88 -24.56 -1.00
C SER A 90 14.82 -24.89 0.05
N GLU A 91 14.30 -26.11 0.02
CA GLU A 91 13.40 -26.64 1.05
C GLU A 91 14.12 -26.74 2.40
N ARG A 92 15.38 -27.21 2.39
CA ARG A 92 16.22 -27.34 3.60
C ARG A 92 16.44 -26.00 4.28
N LEU A 93 16.80 -24.98 3.51
CA LEU A 93 16.93 -23.63 4.05
C LEU A 93 15.56 -23.01 4.33
N GLY A 94 14.51 -23.41 3.63
CA GLY A 94 13.16 -22.84 3.65
C GLY A 94 13.09 -21.45 2.99
N ALA A 95 13.91 -21.19 1.98
CA ALA A 95 14.07 -19.86 1.40
C ALA A 95 14.03 -19.89 -0.13
N ILE A 96 13.68 -18.76 -0.73
CA ILE A 96 13.63 -18.56 -2.18
C ILE A 96 14.19 -17.20 -2.55
N ALA A 97 14.87 -17.09 -3.68
CA ALA A 97 15.34 -15.80 -4.20
C ALA A 97 15.20 -15.76 -5.71
N ARG A 98 14.78 -14.59 -6.19
CA ARG A 98 15.00 -14.18 -7.58
C ARG A 98 16.29 -13.37 -7.61
N ILE A 99 17.30 -13.88 -8.29
CA ILE A 99 18.62 -13.27 -8.41
C ILE A 99 18.70 -12.64 -9.80
N ASP A 100 18.64 -11.31 -9.87
CA ASP A 100 18.50 -10.58 -11.12
C ASP A 100 19.73 -10.71 -12.04
N LEU A 101 20.92 -10.70 -11.46
CA LEU A 101 22.18 -10.88 -12.18
C LEU A 101 23.08 -11.85 -11.44
N ILE A 102 23.59 -12.84 -12.18
CA ILE A 102 24.65 -13.73 -11.75
C ILE A 102 25.81 -13.59 -12.74
N GLU A 103 27.01 -13.39 -12.20
CA GLU A 103 28.25 -13.37 -12.97
C GLU A 103 29.05 -14.65 -12.66
N SER A 104 29.80 -15.16 -13.64
CA SER A 104 30.79 -16.21 -13.41
C SER A 104 32.17 -15.60 -13.17
N ASP A 105 32.86 -16.04 -12.12
CA ASP A 105 34.23 -15.63 -11.80
C ASP A 105 35.03 -16.86 -11.34
N GLY A 106 35.98 -17.30 -12.17
CA GLY A 106 36.85 -18.44 -11.86
C GLY A 106 36.11 -19.76 -11.57
N GLY A 107 34.96 -20.00 -12.20
CA GLY A 107 34.13 -21.19 -11.96
C GLY A 107 33.13 -21.04 -10.81
N LYS A 108 33.16 -19.92 -10.08
CA LYS A 108 32.16 -19.58 -9.05
C LYS A 108 31.04 -18.74 -9.64
N LEU A 109 29.83 -18.89 -9.10
CA LEU A 109 28.69 -18.02 -9.40
C LEU A 109 28.57 -16.93 -8.35
N VAL A 110 28.56 -15.69 -8.81
CA VAL A 110 28.56 -14.49 -7.98
C VAL A 110 27.21 -13.79 -8.15
N PRO A 111 26.33 -13.79 -7.14
CA PRO A 111 25.11 -13.00 -7.18
C PRO A 111 25.46 -11.51 -7.13
N VAL A 112 24.80 -10.72 -7.98
CA VAL A 112 24.96 -9.26 -8.01
C VAL A 112 23.64 -8.58 -7.66
N ASP A 113 23.62 -7.87 -6.53
CA ASP A 113 22.47 -7.12 -6.04
C ASP A 113 22.60 -5.64 -6.39
N TYR A 114 21.62 -5.11 -7.12
CA TYR A 114 21.62 -3.71 -7.56
C TYR A 114 20.95 -2.83 -6.51
N LYS A 115 21.70 -1.87 -5.97
CA LYS A 115 21.20 -0.89 -5.02
C LYS A 115 21.22 0.51 -5.62
N ARG A 116 20.15 1.24 -5.34
CA ARG A 116 20.11 2.67 -5.61
C ARG A 116 20.90 3.40 -4.52
N GLY A 117 21.56 4.48 -4.92
CA GLY A 117 22.32 5.35 -4.02
C GLY A 117 23.81 5.05 -4.08
N SER A 118 24.50 5.49 -3.05
CA SER A 118 25.94 5.39 -2.86
C SER A 118 26.26 4.44 -1.69
N PRO A 119 27.43 3.79 -1.68
CA PRO A 119 27.86 3.02 -0.51
C PRO A 119 27.85 3.88 0.76
N PRO A 120 27.48 3.33 1.92
CA PRO A 120 27.64 4.03 3.18
C PRO A 120 29.11 4.40 3.41
N ASP A 121 29.30 5.46 4.20
CA ASP A 121 30.61 5.85 4.68
C ASP A 121 31.31 4.69 5.39
N ARG A 122 32.46 4.27 4.87
CA ARG A 122 33.20 3.10 5.35
C ARG A 122 33.76 3.30 6.76
N ASP A 123 33.94 4.54 7.21
CA ASP A 123 34.34 4.81 8.58
C ASP A 123 33.22 4.47 9.57
N ARG A 124 31.96 4.48 9.11
CA ARG A 124 30.78 4.14 9.92
C ARG A 124 30.27 2.73 9.68
N VAL A 125 30.43 2.23 8.46
CA VAL A 125 29.98 0.90 8.03
C VAL A 125 31.14 0.24 7.27
N PRO A 126 32.08 -0.41 7.98
CA PRO A 126 33.29 -0.97 7.40
C PRO A 126 33.04 -1.96 6.25
N GLU A 127 31.92 -2.68 6.32
CA GLU A 127 31.47 -3.66 5.33
C GLU A 127 31.09 -3.00 3.99
N GLY A 128 30.90 -1.67 3.97
CA GLY A 128 30.55 -0.92 2.76
C GLY A 128 29.11 -1.14 2.29
N ALA A 129 28.26 -1.77 3.10
CA ALA A 129 26.82 -1.92 2.90
C ALA A 129 26.12 -2.18 4.24
N TYR A 130 24.84 -1.82 4.35
CA TYR A 130 24.08 -2.02 5.58
C TYR A 130 23.67 -3.49 5.75
N GLU A 131 23.53 -3.95 7.01
CA GLU A 131 23.16 -5.32 7.37
C GLU A 131 22.03 -5.93 6.52
N PRO A 132 20.91 -5.24 6.21
CA PRO A 132 19.84 -5.80 5.38
C PRO A 132 20.32 -6.28 4.01
N ASP A 133 21.23 -5.53 3.38
CA ASP A 133 21.76 -5.86 2.05
C ASP A 133 22.76 -7.03 2.15
N LEU A 134 23.58 -7.05 3.22
CA LEU A 134 24.52 -8.15 3.48
C LEU A 134 23.81 -9.49 3.64
N VAL A 135 22.75 -9.54 4.44
CA VAL A 135 22.02 -10.79 4.72
C VAL A 135 21.17 -11.25 3.54
N GLN A 136 20.62 -10.32 2.76
CA GLN A 136 19.93 -10.64 1.51
C GLN A 136 20.88 -11.30 0.51
N LEU A 137 22.03 -10.67 0.27
CA LEU A 137 23.04 -11.15 -0.67
C LEU A 137 23.66 -12.48 -0.21
N CYS A 138 23.93 -12.62 1.09
CA CYS A 138 24.40 -13.88 1.66
C CYS A 138 23.38 -15.01 1.45
N LEU A 139 22.08 -14.75 1.68
CA LEU A 139 21.04 -15.76 1.44
C LEU A 139 20.96 -16.16 -0.05
N GLN A 140 21.15 -15.23 -0.98
CA GLN A 140 21.24 -15.54 -2.41
C GLN A 140 22.43 -16.48 -2.71
N GLY A 141 23.59 -16.21 -2.13
CA GLY A 141 24.78 -17.06 -2.24
C GLY A 141 24.57 -18.46 -1.65
N LEU A 142 23.94 -18.54 -0.47
CA LEU A 142 23.59 -19.82 0.15
C LEU A 142 22.61 -20.62 -0.72
N LEU A 143 21.66 -19.97 -1.38
CA LEU A 143 20.74 -20.63 -2.32
C LEU A 143 21.47 -21.14 -3.57
N LEU A 144 22.49 -20.44 -4.07
CA LEU A 144 23.35 -20.96 -5.13
C LEU A 144 24.09 -22.22 -4.68
N ARG A 145 24.68 -22.20 -3.47
CA ARG A 145 25.34 -23.38 -2.86
C ARG A 145 24.41 -24.57 -2.71
N GLU A 146 23.18 -24.36 -2.25
CA GLU A 146 22.16 -25.40 -2.12
C GLU A 146 21.77 -26.04 -3.46
N ASN A 147 21.92 -25.31 -4.56
CA ASN A 147 21.62 -25.79 -5.91
C ASN A 147 22.87 -26.31 -6.64
N GLY A 148 23.96 -26.60 -5.89
CA GLY A 148 25.15 -27.27 -6.41
C GLY A 148 26.22 -26.36 -7.01
N TYR A 149 26.07 -25.04 -6.89
CA TYR A 149 27.05 -24.08 -7.39
C TYR A 149 28.04 -23.63 -6.31
N ASP A 150 29.27 -23.31 -6.69
CA ASP A 150 30.22 -22.64 -5.79
C ASP A 150 29.93 -21.12 -5.75
N SER A 151 29.80 -20.55 -4.55
CA SER A 151 29.48 -19.14 -4.35
C SER A 151 29.98 -18.67 -2.98
N ASP A 152 31.17 -18.08 -2.93
CA ASP A 152 31.82 -17.65 -1.67
C ASP A 152 31.62 -16.18 -1.33
N TYR A 153 31.15 -15.40 -2.28
CA TYR A 153 30.93 -13.98 -2.12
C TYR A 153 29.86 -13.51 -3.10
N GLY A 154 29.32 -12.34 -2.84
CA GLY A 154 28.45 -11.61 -3.75
C GLY A 154 28.95 -10.20 -3.98
N ILE A 155 28.27 -9.48 -4.87
CA ILE A 155 28.58 -8.08 -5.15
C ILE A 155 27.33 -7.23 -4.97
N ILE A 156 27.46 -6.14 -4.24
CA ILE A 156 26.48 -5.06 -4.22
C ILE A 156 26.94 -3.99 -5.20
N TYR A 157 26.10 -3.68 -6.18
CA TYR A 157 26.35 -2.64 -7.17
C TYR A 157 25.53 -1.39 -6.86
N PHE A 158 26.21 -0.29 -6.50
CA PHE A 158 25.60 1.01 -6.23
C PHE A 158 25.49 1.83 -7.51
N ALA A 159 24.28 2.05 -7.99
CA ALA A 159 24.03 2.63 -9.31
C ALA A 159 24.44 4.12 -9.44
N GLU A 160 24.37 4.90 -8.35
CA GLU A 160 24.66 6.34 -8.36
C GLU A 160 26.15 6.60 -8.55
N THR A 161 27.00 5.87 -7.81
CA THR A 161 28.46 5.99 -7.86
C THR A 161 29.11 4.98 -8.78
N ARG A 162 28.34 4.04 -9.34
CA ARG A 162 28.80 2.88 -10.13
C ARG A 162 29.84 2.05 -9.38
N THR A 163 29.74 1.98 -8.05
CA THR A 163 30.69 1.29 -7.19
C THR A 163 30.26 -0.17 -6.98
N ARG A 164 31.22 -1.09 -7.06
CA ARG A 164 31.05 -2.50 -6.72
C ARG A 164 31.64 -2.76 -5.35
N VAL A 165 30.84 -3.27 -4.43
CA VAL A 165 31.28 -3.69 -3.10
C VAL A 165 31.19 -5.21 -3.03
N ARG A 166 32.34 -5.85 -2.88
CA ARG A 166 32.45 -7.31 -2.74
C ARG A 166 32.19 -7.68 -1.28
N ILE A 167 31.28 -8.63 -1.07
CA ILE A 167 30.88 -9.10 0.25
C ILE A 167 31.22 -10.59 0.36
N GLU A 168 32.19 -10.93 1.20
CA GLU A 168 32.55 -12.32 1.50
C GLU A 168 31.47 -12.98 2.37
N PHE A 169 31.08 -14.21 2.03
CA PHE A 169 30.16 -15.01 2.84
C PHE A 169 30.92 -15.73 3.96
N THR A 170 31.37 -14.95 4.93
CA THR A 170 32.04 -15.46 6.12
C THR A 170 31.11 -16.33 6.97
N GLU A 171 31.68 -17.23 7.77
CA GLU A 171 30.91 -18.05 8.73
C GLU A 171 30.04 -17.20 9.67
N GLU A 172 30.52 -16.01 10.06
CA GLU A 172 29.76 -15.07 10.88
C GLU A 172 28.53 -14.52 10.15
N LEU A 173 28.70 -14.08 8.90
CA LEU A 173 27.60 -13.56 8.09
C LEU A 173 26.58 -14.65 7.74
N ILE A 174 27.05 -15.86 7.44
CA ILE A 174 26.20 -17.03 7.21
C ILE A 174 25.39 -17.33 8.47
N ALA A 175 26.05 -17.42 9.63
CA ALA A 175 25.36 -17.69 10.90
C ALA A 175 24.35 -16.59 11.25
N ARG A 176 24.68 -15.31 10.99
CA ARG A 176 23.75 -14.20 11.19
C ARG A 176 22.55 -14.27 10.25
N THR A 177 22.77 -14.57 8.98
CA THR A 177 21.73 -14.71 7.95
C THR A 177 20.77 -15.84 8.30
N LEU A 178 21.29 -17.01 8.70
CA LEU A 178 20.47 -18.15 9.10
C LEU A 178 19.68 -17.89 10.39
N ARG A 179 20.25 -17.19 11.39
CA ARG A 179 19.52 -16.77 12.60
C ARG A 179 18.35 -15.84 12.27
N LEU A 180 18.58 -14.81 11.45
CA LEU A 180 17.53 -13.89 11.03
C LEU A 180 16.44 -14.60 10.21
N LEU A 181 16.82 -15.58 9.39
CA LEU A 181 15.89 -16.38 8.62
C LEU A 181 14.96 -17.19 9.52
N GLU A 182 15.50 -17.80 10.58
CA GLU A 182 14.70 -18.52 11.58
C GLU A 182 13.79 -17.57 12.37
N GLU A 183 14.32 -16.44 12.84
CA GLU A 183 13.55 -15.41 13.56
C GLU A 183 12.41 -14.85 12.71
N ALA A 184 12.67 -14.55 11.43
CA ALA A 184 11.67 -14.05 10.49
C ALA A 184 10.52 -15.05 10.30
N ARG A 185 10.83 -16.34 10.16
CA ARG A 185 9.80 -17.40 10.10
C ARG A 185 8.99 -17.50 11.38
N ARG A 186 9.66 -17.48 12.53
CA ARG A 186 8.99 -17.55 13.83
C ARG A 186 8.03 -16.37 14.01
N VAL A 187 8.47 -15.17 13.66
CA VAL A 187 7.64 -13.97 13.67
C VAL A 187 6.45 -14.11 12.72
N ALA A 188 6.66 -14.55 11.48
CA ALA A 188 5.58 -14.75 10.52
C ALA A 188 4.52 -15.74 11.03
N GLN A 189 4.94 -16.83 11.67
CA GLN A 189 4.06 -17.89 12.19
C GLN A 189 3.38 -17.52 13.52
N SER A 190 3.90 -16.55 14.26
CA SER A 190 3.41 -16.19 15.59
C SER A 190 2.00 -15.62 15.60
N GLY A 191 1.54 -15.04 14.49
CA GLY A 191 0.29 -14.26 14.43
C GLY A 191 0.32 -12.99 15.30
N GLN A 192 1.50 -12.58 15.78
CA GLN A 192 1.71 -11.40 16.60
C GLN A 192 2.60 -10.41 15.88
N ILE A 193 2.02 -9.27 15.50
CA ILE A 193 2.76 -8.18 14.88
C ILE A 193 3.82 -7.62 15.86
N PRO A 194 5.10 -7.55 15.48
CA PRO A 194 6.14 -6.95 16.30
C PRO A 194 5.83 -5.49 16.66
N PRO A 195 6.28 -4.98 17.83
CA PRO A 195 6.16 -3.58 18.16
C PRO A 195 6.91 -2.69 17.16
N PRO A 196 6.48 -1.44 16.95
CA PRO A 196 7.27 -0.47 16.22
C PRO A 196 8.62 -0.24 16.91
N LEU A 197 9.62 0.19 16.13
CA LEU A 197 10.89 0.64 16.71
C LEU A 197 10.66 1.91 17.54
N VAL A 198 11.42 2.06 18.63
CA VAL A 198 11.37 3.23 19.50
C VAL A 198 12.43 4.24 19.06
N ALA A 199 12.02 5.48 18.78
CA ALA A 199 12.88 6.61 18.41
C ALA A 199 13.94 6.30 17.32
N SER A 200 13.62 5.39 16.39
CA SER A 200 14.59 4.95 15.39
C SER A 200 14.68 5.93 14.21
N PRO A 201 15.90 6.30 13.76
CA PRO A 201 16.09 7.13 12.56
C PRO A 201 15.70 6.40 11.27
N LYS A 202 15.42 5.09 11.34
CA LYS A 202 14.87 4.30 10.22
C LYS A 202 13.42 4.68 9.91
N CYS A 203 12.60 4.92 10.93
CA CYS A 203 11.15 5.08 10.79
C CYS A 203 10.72 6.17 9.79
N PRO A 204 11.30 7.40 9.78
CA PRO A 204 10.85 8.44 8.85
C PRO A 204 11.07 8.13 7.37
N ARG A 205 11.98 7.21 7.04
CA ARG A 205 12.28 6.79 5.65
C ARG A 205 11.54 5.50 5.25
N CYS A 206 10.89 4.84 6.20
CA CYS A 206 10.13 3.62 5.95
C CYS A 206 8.92 3.91 5.04
N SER A 207 8.76 3.12 3.98
CA SER A 207 7.62 3.20 3.05
C SER A 207 6.26 3.04 3.76
N LEU A 208 6.23 2.18 4.79
CA LEU A 208 5.03 1.89 5.56
C LEU A 208 4.88 2.75 6.81
N VAL A 209 5.63 3.84 6.99
CA VAL A 209 5.50 4.71 8.19
C VAL A 209 4.08 5.23 8.39
N GLY A 210 3.36 5.53 7.29
CA GLY A 210 1.97 5.99 7.32
C GLY A 210 0.94 4.90 7.68
N ILE A 211 1.31 3.62 7.57
CA ILE A 211 0.50 2.48 8.01
C ILE A 211 0.90 2.06 9.42
N CYS A 212 2.21 1.97 9.67
CA CYS A 212 2.79 1.55 10.93
C CYS A 212 2.49 2.53 12.07
N LEU A 213 2.53 3.84 11.80
CA LEU A 213 2.30 4.93 12.76
C LEU A 213 3.05 4.69 14.08
N PRO A 214 4.41 4.65 14.04
CA PRO A 214 5.21 4.18 15.16
C PRO A 214 5.01 5.03 16.43
N ASP A 215 4.93 6.35 16.29
CA ASP A 215 4.77 7.26 17.42
C ASP A 215 3.40 7.06 18.10
N GLU A 216 2.33 6.99 17.31
CA GLU A 216 0.96 6.77 17.80
C GLU A 216 0.79 5.36 18.39
N THR A 217 1.32 4.35 17.72
CA THR A 217 1.24 2.97 18.18
C THR A 217 1.99 2.79 19.48
N ASN A 218 3.18 3.39 19.63
CA ASN A 218 3.94 3.32 20.87
C ASN A 218 3.25 4.10 22.00
N LEU A 219 2.67 5.27 21.71
CA LEU A 219 1.86 6.02 22.68
C LEU A 219 0.67 5.20 23.19
N LEU A 220 -0.11 4.61 22.29
CA LEU A 220 -1.28 3.79 22.65
C LEU A 220 -0.92 2.51 23.41
N ARG A 221 0.32 2.06 23.30
CA ARG A 221 0.86 0.89 24.01
C ARG A 221 1.43 1.24 25.39
N GLU A 222 1.24 2.47 25.88
CA GLU A 222 1.76 2.95 27.18
C GLU A 222 3.27 2.76 27.31
N THR A 223 4.00 2.72 26.18
CA THR A 223 5.47 2.75 26.22
C THR A 223 5.85 4.20 26.50
N GLU A 224 6.61 4.45 27.58
CA GLU A 224 7.04 5.78 28.02
C GLU A 224 7.58 6.61 26.84
N SER A 225 6.72 7.43 26.26
CA SER A 225 7.08 8.40 25.24
C SER A 225 6.62 9.75 25.75
N GLU A 226 7.52 10.46 26.42
CA GLU A 226 7.34 11.86 26.82
C GLU A 226 7.24 12.79 25.60
N ALA A 227 7.61 12.32 24.40
CA ALA A 227 7.56 13.09 23.18
C ALA A 227 6.10 13.33 22.74
N PRO A 228 5.72 14.59 22.42
CA PRO A 228 4.40 14.89 21.92
C PRO A 228 4.18 14.16 20.59
N VAL A 229 3.05 13.44 20.48
CA VAL A 229 2.64 12.77 19.26
C VAL A 229 2.67 13.76 18.11
N ARG A 230 3.45 13.46 17.07
CA ARG A 230 3.46 14.29 15.87
C ARG A 230 2.04 14.36 15.33
N ARG A 231 1.54 15.57 15.07
CA ARG A 231 0.23 15.71 14.43
C ARG A 231 0.29 15.08 13.04
N LEU A 232 -0.52 14.05 12.82
CA LEU A 232 -0.71 13.47 11.49
C LEU A 232 -1.18 14.57 10.53
N VAL A 233 -0.36 14.84 9.52
CA VAL A 233 -0.77 15.64 8.38
C VAL A 233 -1.26 14.62 7.36
N PRO A 234 -2.56 14.63 6.99
CA PRO A 234 -3.06 13.73 5.98
C PRO A 234 -2.24 13.94 4.69
N ALA A 235 -1.94 12.84 4.01
CA ALA A 235 -1.32 12.94 2.69
C ALA A 235 -2.20 13.83 1.81
N ARG A 236 -1.58 14.75 1.09
CA ARG A 236 -2.29 15.59 0.13
C ARG A 236 -2.65 14.70 -1.06
N ASP A 237 -3.89 14.22 -1.09
CA ASP A 237 -4.43 13.50 -2.23
C ASP A 237 -5.14 14.50 -3.14
N ASP A 238 -4.44 14.94 -4.18
CA ASP A 238 -4.95 15.89 -5.19
C ASP A 238 -5.75 15.16 -6.30
N LYS A 239 -6.02 13.85 -6.16
CA LYS A 239 -6.80 13.09 -7.14
C LYS A 239 -8.27 13.55 -7.19
N LEU A 240 -8.82 13.58 -8.40
CA LEU A 240 -10.17 13.99 -8.70
C LEU A 240 -11.02 12.85 -9.27
N PRO A 241 -12.33 12.83 -9.01
CA PRO A 241 -13.24 11.91 -9.68
C PRO A 241 -13.40 12.27 -11.16
N VAL A 242 -13.44 11.26 -12.02
CA VAL A 242 -13.77 11.43 -13.45
C VAL A 242 -15.22 11.01 -13.67
N TYR A 243 -16.03 11.92 -14.18
CA TYR A 243 -17.42 11.68 -14.54
C TYR A 243 -17.56 11.58 -16.05
N VAL A 244 -18.10 10.47 -16.54
CA VAL A 244 -18.42 10.29 -17.97
C VAL A 244 -19.91 10.10 -18.09
N GLN A 245 -20.58 11.10 -18.67
CA GLN A 245 -22.02 11.14 -18.86
C GLN A 245 -22.37 11.25 -20.33
N GLY A 246 -23.22 10.35 -20.81
CA GLY A 246 -23.77 10.37 -22.16
C GLY A 246 -23.95 8.97 -22.74
N HIS A 247 -24.30 8.91 -24.01
CA HIS A 247 -24.52 7.66 -24.72
C HIS A 247 -23.41 7.39 -25.74
N GLY A 248 -22.88 6.17 -25.76
CA GLY A 248 -21.92 5.73 -26.77
C GLY A 248 -20.50 6.27 -26.58
N HIS A 249 -20.19 6.86 -25.42
CA HIS A 249 -18.81 7.18 -25.07
C HIS A 249 -18.00 5.91 -24.86
N GLN A 250 -16.77 5.91 -25.34
CA GLN A 250 -15.81 4.82 -25.19
C GLN A 250 -14.60 5.32 -24.41
N ILE A 251 -14.25 4.62 -23.33
CA ILE A 251 -13.09 4.94 -22.52
C ILE A 251 -11.98 3.96 -22.85
N GLY A 252 -10.89 4.49 -23.37
CA GLY A 252 -9.66 3.76 -23.68
C GLY A 252 -8.49 4.22 -22.83
N LEU A 253 -7.34 3.59 -23.05
CA LEU A 253 -6.09 3.93 -22.41
C LEU A 253 -5.03 4.18 -23.48
N ASN A 254 -4.28 5.26 -23.32
CA ASN A 254 -3.08 5.58 -24.11
C ASN A 254 -1.94 5.95 -23.15
N GLY A 255 -1.02 5.01 -22.92
CA GLY A 255 0.00 5.14 -21.88
C GLY A 255 -0.62 5.27 -20.49
N GLU A 256 -0.37 6.39 -19.81
CA GLU A 256 -0.89 6.71 -18.46
C GLU A 256 -2.12 7.64 -18.51
N VAL A 257 -2.76 7.79 -19.67
CA VAL A 257 -3.88 8.72 -19.90
C VAL A 257 -5.13 7.95 -20.33
N LEU A 258 -6.24 8.17 -19.61
CA LEU A 258 -7.57 7.76 -20.03
C LEU A 258 -8.04 8.69 -21.13
N GLU A 259 -8.49 8.11 -22.24
CA GLU A 259 -9.08 8.85 -23.35
C GLU A 259 -10.57 8.53 -23.43
N ILE A 260 -11.41 9.58 -23.37
CA ILE A 260 -12.84 9.48 -23.58
C ILE A 260 -13.13 9.84 -25.03
N ARG A 261 -13.66 8.89 -25.78
CA ARG A 261 -13.92 9.01 -27.21
C ARG A 261 -15.42 8.98 -27.51
N THR A 262 -15.82 9.76 -28.51
CA THR A 262 -17.18 9.74 -29.08
C THR A 262 -17.05 9.61 -30.58
N LYS A 263 -17.67 8.59 -31.17
CA LYS A 263 -17.58 8.32 -32.62
C LYS A 263 -16.13 8.27 -33.15
N GLY A 264 -15.19 7.81 -32.32
CA GLY A 264 -13.76 7.68 -32.66
C GLY A 264 -12.89 8.89 -32.31
N GLU A 265 -13.47 10.07 -32.05
CA GLU A 265 -12.73 11.29 -31.71
C GLU A 265 -12.56 11.43 -30.19
N VAL A 266 -11.37 11.83 -29.75
CA VAL A 266 -11.08 12.10 -28.32
C VAL A 266 -11.72 13.43 -27.93
N ILE A 267 -12.69 13.39 -27.03
CA ILE A 267 -13.40 14.58 -26.53
C ILE A 267 -12.84 15.08 -25.19
N ALA A 268 -12.22 14.19 -24.42
CA ALA A 268 -11.63 14.51 -23.13
C ALA A 268 -10.56 13.48 -22.76
N THR A 269 -9.65 13.88 -21.89
CA THR A 269 -8.57 13.03 -21.37
C THR A 269 -8.40 13.24 -19.87
N ALA A 270 -8.00 12.20 -19.15
CA ALA A 270 -7.64 12.28 -17.74
C ALA A 270 -6.36 11.48 -17.46
N ARG A 271 -5.38 12.07 -16.76
CA ARG A 271 -4.16 11.35 -16.37
C ARG A 271 -4.49 10.43 -15.21
N LEU A 272 -4.14 9.13 -15.31
CA LEU A 272 -4.48 8.14 -14.29
C LEU A 272 -3.96 8.50 -12.89
N ILE A 273 -2.82 9.17 -12.80
CA ILE A 273 -2.24 9.61 -11.51
C ILE A 273 -3.13 10.62 -10.78
N GLU A 274 -4.02 11.31 -11.49
CA GLU A 274 -4.96 12.30 -10.96
C GLU A 274 -6.37 11.74 -10.78
N VAL A 275 -6.62 10.46 -11.07
CA VAL A 275 -7.97 9.87 -10.98
C VAL A 275 -8.14 9.18 -9.62
N SER A 276 -9.14 9.61 -8.85
CA SER A 276 -9.52 8.94 -7.59
C SER A 276 -10.51 7.79 -7.82
N HIS A 277 -11.50 8.02 -8.67
CA HIS A 277 -12.48 7.01 -9.10
C HIS A 277 -13.13 7.43 -10.42
N LEU A 278 -13.70 6.46 -11.13
CA LEU A 278 -14.38 6.66 -12.41
C LEU A 278 -15.89 6.42 -12.25
N CYS A 279 -16.70 7.44 -12.53
CA CYS A 279 -18.15 7.37 -12.52
C CYS A 279 -18.70 7.29 -13.94
N LEU A 280 -19.38 6.19 -14.28
CA LEU A 280 -19.95 5.93 -15.59
C LEU A 280 -21.47 6.10 -15.53
N PHE A 281 -22.02 7.06 -16.27
CA PHE A 281 -23.46 7.30 -16.32
C PHE A 281 -24.06 6.83 -17.64
N GLY A 282 -24.99 5.88 -17.57
CA GLY A 282 -25.67 5.33 -18.73
C GLY A 282 -24.81 4.30 -19.47
N ASN A 283 -24.91 4.30 -20.80
CA ASN A 283 -24.30 3.26 -21.64
C ASN A 283 -22.91 3.68 -22.13
N VAL A 284 -21.98 3.85 -21.18
CA VAL A 284 -20.56 4.12 -21.45
C VAL A 284 -19.81 2.81 -21.58
N GLN A 285 -18.98 2.68 -22.60
CA GLN A 285 -18.13 1.52 -22.82
C GLN A 285 -16.75 1.75 -22.19
N LEU A 286 -16.24 0.75 -21.48
CA LEU A 286 -14.92 0.79 -20.85
C LEU A 286 -14.07 -0.34 -21.43
N SER A 287 -12.87 -0.02 -21.93
CA SER A 287 -11.94 -1.05 -22.40
C SER A 287 -11.41 -1.90 -21.25
N ALA A 288 -11.07 -3.16 -21.54
CA ALA A 288 -10.49 -4.06 -20.54
C ALA A 288 -9.15 -3.55 -19.99
N GLN A 289 -8.37 -2.85 -20.83
CA GLN A 289 -7.10 -2.24 -20.45
C GLN A 289 -7.32 -1.11 -19.44
N ALA A 290 -8.27 -0.20 -19.71
CA ALA A 290 -8.61 0.89 -18.79
C ALA A 290 -9.14 0.34 -17.45
N LEU A 291 -10.00 -0.68 -17.49
CA LEU A 291 -10.49 -1.35 -16.28
C LEU A 291 -9.33 -1.92 -15.44
N ARG A 292 -8.42 -2.67 -16.06
CA ARG A 292 -7.29 -3.30 -15.37
C ARG A 292 -6.38 -2.26 -14.73
N GLU A 293 -6.07 -1.19 -15.44
CA GLU A 293 -5.15 -0.15 -14.95
C GLU A 293 -5.76 0.73 -13.86
N ILE A 294 -7.06 1.03 -13.92
CA ILE A 294 -7.77 1.75 -12.85
C ILE A 294 -7.77 0.90 -11.58
N VAL A 295 -8.16 -0.37 -11.69
CA VAL A 295 -8.24 -1.30 -10.56
C VAL A 295 -6.85 -1.56 -9.96
N ALA A 296 -5.81 -1.70 -10.77
CA ALA A 296 -4.43 -1.90 -10.30
C ALA A 296 -3.86 -0.70 -9.51
N ARG A 297 -4.51 0.46 -9.56
CA ARG A 297 -4.16 1.69 -8.81
C ARG A 297 -5.09 1.92 -7.61
N ASP A 298 -5.83 0.90 -7.20
CA ASP A 298 -6.81 0.93 -6.12
C ASP A 298 -7.95 1.94 -6.31
N ALA A 299 -8.17 2.41 -7.54
CA ALA A 299 -9.32 3.24 -7.88
C ALA A 299 -10.55 2.37 -8.19
N ILE A 300 -11.73 2.88 -7.82
CA ILE A 300 -13.01 2.19 -8.04
C ILE A 300 -13.72 2.71 -9.28
N ILE A 301 -14.55 1.87 -9.89
CA ILE A 301 -15.44 2.25 -10.98
C ILE A 301 -16.89 2.14 -10.50
N ILE A 302 -17.61 3.24 -10.57
CA ILE A 302 -19.00 3.36 -10.15
C ILE A 302 -19.87 3.38 -11.39
N HIS A 303 -20.70 2.34 -11.56
CA HIS A 303 -21.62 2.21 -12.68
C HIS A 303 -22.99 2.70 -12.27
N LEU A 304 -23.47 3.74 -12.95
CA LEU A 304 -24.72 4.42 -12.65
C LEU A 304 -25.63 4.37 -13.87
N SER A 305 -26.93 4.24 -13.63
CA SER A 305 -27.93 4.51 -14.66
C SER A 305 -27.85 5.96 -15.12
N TYR A 306 -28.49 6.29 -16.24
CA TYR A 306 -28.59 7.69 -16.69
C TYR A 306 -29.19 8.63 -15.63
N GLY A 307 -30.12 8.13 -14.81
CA GLY A 307 -30.73 8.88 -13.70
C GLY A 307 -29.94 8.87 -12.39
N GLY A 308 -28.68 8.43 -12.39
CA GLY A 308 -27.81 8.44 -11.21
C GLY A 308 -28.03 7.30 -10.21
N TRP A 309 -28.90 6.32 -10.52
CA TRP A 309 -29.04 5.12 -9.69
C TRP A 309 -27.80 4.24 -9.78
N LEU A 310 -27.23 3.85 -8.64
CA LEU A 310 -26.12 2.91 -8.56
C LEU A 310 -26.54 1.54 -9.06
N VAL A 311 -25.86 1.03 -10.09
CA VAL A 311 -26.10 -0.29 -10.68
C VAL A 311 -25.04 -1.28 -10.22
N ALA A 312 -23.77 -0.90 -10.25
CA ALA A 312 -22.67 -1.74 -9.84
C ALA A 312 -21.47 -0.90 -9.36
N VAL A 313 -20.60 -1.52 -8.56
CA VAL A 313 -19.29 -0.99 -8.23
C VAL A 313 -18.26 -2.05 -8.60
N THR A 314 -17.28 -1.67 -9.40
CA THR A 314 -16.08 -2.49 -9.64
C THR A 314 -14.98 -1.98 -8.72
N THR A 315 -14.51 -2.85 -7.83
CA THR A 315 -13.44 -2.54 -6.87
C THR A 315 -12.21 -3.38 -7.16
N PRO A 316 -11.03 -2.96 -6.68
CA PRO A 316 -9.90 -3.87 -6.56
C PRO A 316 -10.22 -5.10 -5.71
N PRO A 317 -9.44 -6.19 -5.88
CA PRO A 317 -9.45 -7.29 -4.93
C PRO A 317 -9.27 -6.73 -3.51
N PRO A 318 -9.99 -7.28 -2.51
CA PRO A 318 -9.91 -6.77 -1.16
C PRO A 318 -8.49 -6.97 -0.60
N SER A 319 -8.09 -6.12 0.36
CA SER A 319 -6.80 -6.26 1.05
C SER A 319 -6.61 -7.69 1.55
N LYS A 320 -5.36 -8.17 1.46
CA LYS A 320 -4.94 -9.49 1.91
C LYS A 320 -4.68 -9.54 3.42
N ASN A 321 -4.88 -8.43 4.14
CA ASN A 321 -4.78 -8.36 5.60
C ASN A 321 -5.95 -9.08 6.28
N ILE A 322 -5.84 -10.39 6.37
CA ILE A 322 -6.85 -11.27 6.96
C ILE A 322 -6.95 -11.08 8.47
N GLU A 323 -5.83 -10.75 9.15
CA GLU A 323 -5.83 -10.49 10.59
C GLU A 323 -6.72 -9.31 10.97
N LEU A 324 -6.58 -8.19 10.25
CA LEU A 324 -7.42 -7.02 10.44
C LEU A 324 -8.89 -7.38 10.23
N ARG A 325 -9.20 -8.10 9.13
CA ARG A 325 -10.58 -8.51 8.82
C ARG A 325 -11.17 -9.42 9.89
N ARG A 326 -10.39 -10.38 10.42
CA ARG A 326 -10.82 -11.25 11.53
C ARG A 326 -11.12 -10.44 12.79
N ARG A 327 -10.25 -9.49 13.15
CA ARG A 327 -10.47 -8.59 14.29
C ARG A 327 -11.69 -7.69 14.09
N GLN A 328 -11.94 -7.21 12.87
CA GLN A 328 -13.14 -6.44 12.55
C GLN A 328 -14.42 -7.25 12.77
N PHE A 329 -14.48 -8.50 12.29
CA PHE A 329 -15.62 -9.38 12.51
C PHE A 329 -15.81 -9.75 13.98
N GLN A 330 -14.72 -9.99 14.69
CA GLN A 330 -14.76 -10.25 16.13
C GLN A 330 -15.32 -9.03 16.88
N ALA A 331 -14.77 -7.84 16.64
CA ALA A 331 -15.22 -6.59 17.26
C ALA A 331 -16.69 -6.26 16.93
N ALA A 332 -17.17 -6.63 15.74
CA ALA A 332 -18.56 -6.45 15.34
C ALA A 332 -19.51 -7.46 16.03
N SER A 333 -19.00 -8.63 16.43
CA SER A 333 -19.77 -9.68 17.10
C SER A 333 -19.77 -9.55 18.63
N GLU A 334 -18.80 -8.82 19.19
CA GLU A 334 -18.72 -8.51 20.61
C GLU A 334 -19.55 -7.25 20.94
N ASP A 335 -20.66 -7.43 21.67
CA ASP A 335 -21.61 -6.35 21.97
C ASP A 335 -20.97 -5.12 22.62
N GLU A 336 -20.04 -5.31 23.56
CA GLU A 336 -19.37 -4.21 24.26
C GLU A 336 -18.47 -3.40 23.32
N THR A 337 -17.61 -4.09 22.55
CA THR A 337 -16.69 -3.48 21.59
C THR A 337 -17.46 -2.77 20.46
N CYS A 338 -18.49 -3.43 19.92
CA CYS A 338 -19.35 -2.88 18.88
C CYS A 338 -20.08 -1.62 19.36
N LEU A 339 -20.68 -1.66 20.56
CA LEU A 339 -21.35 -0.51 21.14
C LEU A 339 -20.38 0.64 21.44
N HIS A 340 -19.18 0.34 21.95
CA HIS A 340 -18.15 1.35 22.19
C HIS A 340 -17.79 2.12 20.90
N LEU A 341 -17.51 1.40 19.81
CA LEU A 341 -17.21 2.00 18.51
C LEU A 341 -18.41 2.78 17.94
N ALA A 342 -19.62 2.22 18.03
CA ALA A 342 -20.83 2.87 17.55
C ALA A 342 -21.08 4.21 18.29
N ARG A 343 -20.91 4.24 19.62
CA ARG A 343 -21.02 5.47 20.42
C ARG A 343 -20.06 6.55 19.93
N ALA A 344 -18.81 6.18 19.65
CA ALA A 344 -17.81 7.10 19.14
C ALA A 344 -18.20 7.69 17.77
N PHE A 345 -18.68 6.87 16.84
CA PHE A 345 -19.14 7.33 15.52
C PHE A 345 -20.33 8.30 15.63
N VAL A 346 -21.35 7.95 16.41
CA VAL A 346 -22.55 8.78 16.58
C VAL A 346 -22.22 10.08 17.30
N ALA A 347 -21.44 10.03 18.39
CA ALA A 347 -21.01 11.23 19.11
C ALA A 347 -20.19 12.17 18.21
N GLY A 348 -19.28 11.61 17.40
CA GLY A 348 -18.51 12.34 16.39
C GLY A 348 -19.40 13.00 15.35
N LYS A 349 -20.40 12.28 14.81
CA LYS A 349 -21.38 12.81 13.86
C LYS A 349 -22.18 13.97 14.45
N ILE A 350 -22.67 13.84 15.68
CA ILE A 350 -23.44 14.91 16.36
C ILE A 350 -22.55 16.13 16.60
N ARG A 351 -21.30 15.92 17.03
CA ARG A 351 -20.30 16.99 17.22
C ARG A 351 -20.04 17.76 15.92
N ASN A 352 -19.87 17.06 14.81
CA ASN A 352 -19.63 17.66 13.50
C ASN A 352 -20.86 18.42 13.00
N SER A 353 -22.05 17.84 13.15
CA SER A 353 -23.34 18.47 12.81
C SER A 353 -23.54 19.80 13.57
N ARG A 354 -23.30 19.79 14.90
CA ARG A 354 -23.33 20.99 15.74
C ARG A 354 -22.29 22.03 15.30
N THR A 355 -21.09 21.58 14.92
CA THR A 355 -20.01 22.48 14.48
C THR A 355 -20.35 23.14 13.15
N LEU A 356 -20.92 22.41 12.21
CA LEU A 356 -21.38 22.95 10.93
C LEU A 356 -22.48 23.99 11.12
N LEU A 357 -23.52 23.69 11.93
CA LEU A 357 -24.56 24.68 12.24
C LEU A 357 -23.99 25.94 12.89
N ARG A 358 -23.16 25.79 13.92
CA ARG A 358 -22.55 26.92 14.62
C ARG A 358 -21.72 27.83 13.70
N ARG A 359 -21.04 27.25 12.71
CA ARG A 359 -20.16 28.01 11.80
C ARG A 359 -20.90 28.68 10.64
N ASN A 360 -22.01 28.10 10.19
CA ASN A 360 -22.64 28.50 8.92
C ASN A 360 -24.07 29.01 9.07
N ALA A 361 -24.73 28.82 10.22
CA ALA A 361 -26.08 29.33 10.42
C ALA A 361 -26.08 30.87 10.38
N ARG A 362 -27.03 31.41 9.63
CA ARG A 362 -27.23 32.86 9.46
C ARG A 362 -28.39 33.41 10.30
N ALA A 363 -29.14 32.52 10.95
CA ALA A 363 -30.24 32.81 11.85
C ALA A 363 -30.02 32.13 13.22
N PRO A 364 -30.72 32.54 14.29
CA PRO A 364 -30.56 31.96 15.62
C PRO A 364 -30.76 30.43 15.65
N VAL A 365 -29.80 29.73 16.25
CA VAL A 365 -29.75 28.26 16.38
C VAL A 365 -29.27 27.79 17.75
N GLU A 366 -29.18 28.68 18.74
CA GLU A 366 -28.63 28.46 20.07
C GLU A 366 -29.31 27.27 20.77
N ALA A 367 -30.64 27.21 20.71
CA ALA A 367 -31.42 26.10 21.26
C ALA A 367 -31.03 24.75 20.63
N ALA A 368 -30.86 24.71 19.30
CA ALA A 368 -30.42 23.52 18.58
C ALA A 368 -28.99 23.13 18.97
N LEU A 369 -28.09 24.10 19.12
CA LEU A 369 -26.70 23.85 19.55
C LEU A 369 -26.62 23.27 20.97
N HIS A 370 -27.48 23.73 21.89
CA HIS A 370 -27.59 23.17 23.24
C HIS A 370 -28.15 21.76 23.23
N ARG A 371 -29.23 21.52 22.45
CA ARG A 371 -29.82 20.19 22.30
C ARG A 371 -28.85 19.18 21.69
N LEU A 372 -28.14 19.54 20.62
CA LEU A 372 -27.13 18.68 20.00
C LEU A 372 -25.97 18.40 20.97
N ALA A 373 -25.56 19.37 21.80
CA ALA A 373 -24.55 19.12 22.82
C ALA A 373 -25.01 18.11 23.88
N ALA A 374 -26.28 18.17 24.30
CA ALA A 374 -26.87 17.21 25.22
C ALA A 374 -27.02 15.80 24.59
N LEU A 375 -27.47 15.74 23.34
CA LEU A 375 -27.60 14.48 22.59
C LEU A 375 -26.25 13.80 22.37
N ARG A 376 -25.17 14.58 22.11
CA ARG A 376 -23.80 14.03 22.07
C ARG A 376 -23.43 13.32 23.37
N ARG A 377 -23.64 13.97 24.53
CA ARG A 377 -23.34 13.37 25.85
C ARG A 377 -24.16 12.09 26.09
N ARG A 378 -25.42 12.08 25.66
CA ARG A 378 -26.28 10.88 25.74
C ARG A 378 -25.79 9.77 24.82
N ALA A 379 -25.27 10.09 23.63
CA ALA A 379 -24.69 9.11 22.72
C ALA A 379 -23.44 8.46 23.34
N GLU A 380 -22.61 9.23 24.05
CA GLU A 380 -21.40 8.74 24.71
C GLU A 380 -21.68 7.71 25.82
N THR A 381 -22.86 7.77 26.45
CA THR A 381 -23.26 6.89 27.57
C THR A 381 -24.40 5.93 27.23
N ALA A 382 -24.83 5.83 25.97
CA ALA A 382 -26.00 5.05 25.57
C ALA A 382 -25.83 3.54 25.83
N GLY A 383 -26.68 2.92 26.66
CA GLY A 383 -26.55 1.53 27.09
C GLY A 383 -26.78 0.45 26.01
N SER A 384 -27.30 0.79 24.83
CA SER A 384 -27.55 -0.19 23.76
C SER A 384 -27.56 0.45 22.38
N LEU A 385 -27.37 -0.35 21.32
CA LEU A 385 -27.43 0.10 19.93
C LEU A 385 -28.80 0.71 19.57
N ALA A 386 -29.90 0.11 20.05
CA ALA A 386 -31.24 0.63 19.84
C ALA A 386 -31.42 2.04 20.43
N THR A 387 -30.93 2.24 21.67
CA THR A 387 -30.96 3.55 22.32
C THR A 387 -30.11 4.56 21.56
N LEU A 388 -28.92 4.14 21.13
CA LEU A 388 -27.99 4.97 20.38
C LEU A 388 -28.58 5.41 19.03
N LEU A 389 -29.26 4.52 18.30
CA LEU A 389 -29.99 4.85 17.08
C LEU A 389 -31.11 5.87 17.32
N GLY A 390 -31.84 5.75 18.43
CA GLY A 390 -32.84 6.75 18.83
C GLY A 390 -32.23 8.13 19.10
N VAL A 391 -31.07 8.18 19.74
CA VAL A 391 -30.30 9.43 19.96
C VAL A 391 -29.82 10.01 18.63
N GLU A 392 -29.25 9.19 17.75
CA GLU A 392 -28.80 9.60 16.42
C GLU A 392 -29.94 10.18 15.59
N GLY A 393 -31.09 9.49 15.52
CA GLY A 393 -32.25 9.95 14.76
C GLY A 393 -32.83 11.25 15.31
N THR A 394 -32.85 11.43 16.63
CA THR A 394 -33.28 12.69 17.27
C THR A 394 -32.31 13.82 16.95
N ALA A 395 -31.01 13.57 17.00
CA ALA A 395 -30.00 14.56 16.66
C ALA A 395 -30.03 14.93 15.17
N ALA A 396 -30.23 13.95 14.29
CA ALA A 396 -30.40 14.17 12.86
C ALA A 396 -31.63 15.04 12.59
N ARG A 397 -32.77 14.77 13.25
CA ARG A 397 -33.99 15.60 13.12
C ARG A 397 -33.73 17.04 13.56
N GLU A 398 -33.11 17.25 14.71
CA GLU A 398 -32.78 18.59 15.23
C GLU A 398 -31.82 19.34 14.29
N TYR A 399 -30.81 18.64 13.75
CA TYR A 399 -29.89 19.21 12.77
C TYR A 399 -30.59 19.62 11.48
N PHE A 400 -31.36 18.71 10.88
CA PHE A 400 -32.05 18.93 9.61
C PHE A 400 -33.15 19.98 9.69
N ALA A 401 -33.88 20.07 10.81
CA ALA A 401 -34.85 21.14 11.05
C ALA A 401 -34.23 22.55 11.09
N ASN A 402 -32.92 22.66 11.31
CA ASN A 402 -32.18 23.92 11.30
C ASN A 402 -31.22 24.04 10.11
N PHE A 403 -31.22 23.08 9.19
CA PHE A 403 -30.25 23.02 8.09
C PHE A 403 -30.47 24.14 7.08
N SER A 404 -31.74 24.47 6.79
CA SER A 404 -32.12 25.55 5.87
C SER A 404 -31.55 26.91 6.27
N LYS A 405 -31.37 27.15 7.58
CA LYS A 405 -30.81 28.40 8.14
C LYS A 405 -29.34 28.66 7.77
N MET A 406 -28.65 27.70 7.16
CA MET A 406 -27.28 27.89 6.66
C MET A 406 -27.24 28.49 5.24
N PHE A 407 -28.35 28.42 4.49
CA PHE A 407 -28.44 28.96 3.14
C PHE A 407 -28.77 30.46 3.14
N ARG A 408 -28.40 31.12 2.05
CA ARG A 408 -28.82 32.50 1.76
C ARG A 408 -30.25 32.49 1.23
N SER A 409 -31.12 33.28 1.85
CA SER A 409 -32.43 33.65 1.31
C SER A 409 -32.26 34.95 0.51
N ASP A 410 -31.56 34.90 -0.62
CA ASP A 410 -31.36 36.09 -1.45
C ASP A 410 -32.57 36.22 -2.39
N GLY A 411 -33.41 37.23 -2.14
CA GLY A 411 -34.66 37.51 -2.88
C GLY A 411 -34.50 37.94 -4.34
N GLU A 412 -33.39 37.58 -5.03
CA GLU A 412 -33.08 38.03 -6.39
C GLU A 412 -32.57 36.93 -7.34
N THR A 413 -32.55 35.67 -6.93
CA THR A 413 -32.33 34.57 -7.89
C THR A 413 -33.55 33.67 -7.92
N SER A 414 -34.01 33.36 -9.11
CA SER A 414 -35.02 32.35 -9.46
C SER A 414 -34.55 30.93 -9.11
N ALA A 415 -33.95 30.74 -7.93
CA ALA A 415 -33.73 29.44 -7.33
C ALA A 415 -35.01 29.09 -6.57
N PRO A 416 -35.59 27.88 -6.76
CA PRO A 416 -36.76 27.47 -6.00
C PRO A 416 -36.43 27.59 -4.50
N ALA A 417 -37.39 28.09 -3.71
CA ALA A 417 -37.26 28.11 -2.27
C ALA A 417 -36.82 26.72 -1.82
N PHE A 418 -35.63 26.64 -1.23
CA PHE A 418 -35.05 25.42 -0.69
C PHE A 418 -35.78 25.08 0.62
N ASP A 419 -37.06 24.76 0.50
CA ASP A 419 -37.94 24.47 1.62
C ASP A 419 -37.67 23.03 2.08
N PHE A 420 -36.77 22.93 3.06
CA PHE A 420 -36.34 21.66 3.62
C PHE A 420 -36.85 21.55 5.05
N GLU A 421 -38.04 20.96 5.18
CA GLU A 421 -38.64 20.68 6.48
C GLU A 421 -38.18 19.34 7.06
N SER A 422 -37.86 18.35 6.20
CA SER A 422 -37.44 17.02 6.63
C SER A 422 -36.64 16.25 5.57
N ARG A 423 -35.87 15.26 6.03
CA ARG A 423 -35.13 14.36 5.14
C ARG A 423 -36.07 13.29 4.55
N ASN A 424 -36.29 13.32 3.24
CA ASN A 424 -36.96 12.26 2.48
C ASN A 424 -35.93 11.52 1.60
N ARG A 425 -36.21 10.27 1.21
CA ARG A 425 -35.19 9.42 0.54
C ARG A 425 -35.63 8.80 -0.79
N ARG A 426 -36.86 8.31 -0.92
CA ARG A 426 -37.26 7.52 -2.11
C ARG A 426 -38.75 7.69 -2.48
N PRO A 427 -39.09 8.43 -3.55
CA PRO A 427 -38.24 9.40 -4.28
C PRO A 427 -38.02 10.68 -3.45
N PRO A 428 -36.91 11.41 -3.66
CA PRO A 428 -36.76 12.74 -3.08
C PRO A 428 -37.83 13.68 -3.64
N ARG A 429 -38.41 14.53 -2.79
CA ARG A 429 -39.50 15.44 -3.19
C ARG A 429 -39.05 16.89 -3.35
N ASP A 430 -37.82 17.19 -2.98
CA ASP A 430 -37.26 18.54 -2.97
C ASP A 430 -35.79 18.53 -3.42
N PRO A 431 -35.27 19.67 -3.93
CA PRO A 431 -33.91 19.76 -4.42
C PRO A 431 -32.84 19.46 -3.35
N ILE A 432 -33.07 19.75 -2.07
CA ILE A 432 -32.08 19.48 -1.02
C ILE A 432 -31.93 17.98 -0.78
N ASN A 433 -33.01 17.22 -0.79
CA ASN A 433 -32.93 15.76 -0.67
C ASN A 433 -32.46 15.07 -1.97
N ALA A 434 -32.49 15.76 -3.11
CA ALA A 434 -31.97 15.27 -4.39
C ALA A 434 -30.46 15.52 -4.57
N LEU A 435 -29.92 16.59 -3.97
CA LEU A 435 -28.49 16.91 -3.86
C LEU A 435 -27.81 16.04 -2.79
#